data_AF-A0AA37T704-F1
#
_entry.id   AF-A0AA37T704-F1
#
_cell.length_a   1.000
_cell.length_b   1.000
_cell.length_c   1.000
_cell.angle_alpha   90.00
_cell.angle_beta   90.00
_cell.angle_gamma   90.00
#
_symmetry.space_group_name_H-M   'P 1'
#
loop_
_entity.id
_entity.type
_entity.pdbx_description
1 polymer ?
#
loop_
_entity_poly.entity_id
_entity_poly.type
_entity_poly.pdbx_seq_one_letter_code
_entity_poly.pdbx_strand_id
1 'polypeptide(L)'
;MTLLWTRSRKVRLHRKLSIIGMVCTLIAASGCSPIKPWVKPYERQNLADPIMSFERDQVSAKYLHHVYDTREAARGAEGAGGGGCGCN
;
A
#
# COMPACT_ATOMS: atom_id res chain seq x y z
N MET A 1 -16.68 0.52 52.24
CA MET A 1 -17.17 -0.29 51.09
C MET A 1 -16.93 0.35 49.71
N THR A 2 -16.80 1.67 49.55
CA THR A 2 -16.66 2.35 48.24
C THR A 2 -15.27 2.19 47.57
N LEU A 3 -14.19 2.09 48.35
CA LEU A 3 -12.80 1.98 47.85
C LEU A 3 -12.47 0.61 47.21
N LEU A 4 -13.10 -0.47 47.66
CA LEU A 4 -12.95 -1.81 47.05
C LEU A 4 -13.61 -1.89 45.67
N TRP A 5 -14.67 -1.13 45.46
CA TRP A 5 -15.43 -1.13 44.22
C TRP A 5 -14.75 -0.31 43.11
N THR A 6 -14.15 0.83 43.44
CA THR A 6 -13.29 1.58 42.51
C THR A 6 -12.05 0.80 42.12
N ARG A 7 -11.40 0.09 43.05
CA ARG A 7 -10.25 -0.78 42.75
C ARG A 7 -10.63 -1.95 41.83
N SER A 8 -11.76 -2.62 42.05
CA SER A 8 -12.24 -3.72 41.20
C SER A 8 -12.65 -3.24 39.80
N ARG A 9 -13.26 -2.05 39.68
CA ARG A 9 -13.54 -1.39 38.39
C ARG A 9 -12.27 -1.01 37.64
N LYS A 10 -11.26 -0.46 38.33
CA LYS A 10 -9.96 -0.10 37.73
C LYS A 10 -9.24 -1.34 37.20
N VAL A 11 -9.19 -2.42 38.00
CA VAL A 11 -8.60 -3.71 37.58
C VAL A 11 -9.35 -4.29 36.38
N ARG A 12 -10.69 -4.23 36.36
CA ARG A 12 -11.50 -4.69 35.22
C ARG A 12 -11.26 -3.85 33.96
N LEU A 13 -11.11 -2.53 34.10
CA LEU A 13 -10.83 -1.61 32.99
C LEU A 13 -9.42 -1.80 32.42
N HIS A 14 -8.39 -1.93 33.27
CA HIS A 14 -7.02 -2.24 32.83
C HIS A 14 -6.94 -3.60 32.14
N ARG A 15 -7.70 -4.61 32.60
CA ARG A 15 -7.78 -5.92 31.94
C ARG A 15 -8.42 -5.84 30.57
N LYS A 16 -9.47 -5.03 30.40
CA LYS A 16 -10.11 -4.79 29.10
C LYS A 16 -9.18 -4.03 28.14
N LEU A 17 -8.49 -2.99 28.62
CA LEU A 17 -7.53 -2.21 27.83
C LEU A 17 -6.32 -3.04 27.39
N SER A 18 -5.81 -3.92 28.26
CA SER A 18 -4.71 -4.84 27.93
C SER A 18 -5.12 -5.87 26.85
N ILE A 19 -6.34 -6.41 26.93
CA ILE A 19 -6.87 -7.32 25.91
C ILE A 19 -7.03 -6.62 24.56
N ILE A 20 -7.57 -5.39 24.55
CA ILE A 20 -7.71 -4.60 23.31
C ILE A 20 -6.34 -4.30 22.70
N GLY A 21 -5.36 -3.90 23.53
CA GLY A 21 -3.98 -3.67 23.07
C GLY A 21 -3.35 -4.91 22.44
N MET A 22 -3.51 -6.08 23.06
CA MET A 22 -3.00 -7.35 22.54
C MET A 22 -3.69 -7.78 21.22
N VAL A 23 -4.99 -7.52 21.06
CA VAL A 23 -5.70 -7.81 19.81
C VAL A 23 -5.23 -6.88 18.69
N CYS A 24 -5.06 -5.58 18.96
CA CYS A 24 -4.55 -4.63 17.97
C CYS A 24 -3.14 -4.98 17.46
N THR A 25 -2.24 -5.43 18.35
CA THR A 25 -0.88 -5.82 17.94
C THR A 25 -0.88 -7.09 17.08
N LEU A 26 -1.78 -8.05 17.34
CA LEU A 26 -1.93 -9.25 16.52
C LEU A 26 -2.45 -8.93 15.11
N ILE A 27 -3.40 -7.99 14.98
CA ILE A 27 -3.90 -7.55 13.67
C ILE A 27 -2.82 -6.80 12.89
N ALA A 28 -2.04 -5.94 13.55
CA ALA A 28 -0.96 -5.22 12.87
C ALA A 28 0.17 -6.16 12.36
N ALA A 29 0.36 -7.30 12.99
CA ALA A 29 1.39 -8.28 12.61
C ALA A 29 0.98 -9.23 11.47
N SER A 30 -0.29 -9.23 11.03
CA SER A 30 -0.76 -10.18 10.00
C SER A 30 -0.25 -9.89 8.58
N GLY A 31 0.46 -8.77 8.37
CA GLY A 31 1.07 -8.42 7.08
C GLY A 31 2.42 -9.09 6.80
N CYS A 32 3.06 -9.73 7.79
CA CYS A 32 4.41 -10.29 7.65
C CYS A 32 4.41 -11.74 7.10
N SER A 33 3.48 -12.07 6.20
CA SER A 33 3.50 -13.36 5.51
C SER A 33 4.21 -13.24 4.15
N PRO A 34 5.10 -14.16 3.77
CA PRO A 34 5.61 -14.21 2.41
C PRO A 34 4.44 -14.41 1.44
N ILE A 35 4.17 -13.42 0.59
CA ILE A 35 3.21 -13.51 -0.51
C ILE A 35 3.64 -14.67 -1.41
N LYS A 36 2.96 -15.80 -1.25
CA LYS A 36 3.08 -16.99 -2.09
C LYS A 36 1.69 -17.28 -2.67
N PRO A 37 1.58 -17.44 -4.00
CA PRO A 37 2.66 -17.50 -4.98
C PRO A 37 3.13 -16.10 -5.41
N TRP A 38 4.45 -15.91 -5.50
CA TRP A 38 5.01 -14.79 -6.25
C TRP A 38 4.62 -14.94 -7.72
N VAL A 39 4.28 -13.85 -8.41
CA VAL A 39 4.11 -13.86 -9.87
C VAL A 39 5.43 -14.31 -10.48
N LYS A 40 5.38 -15.34 -11.32
CA LYS A 40 6.60 -15.89 -11.91
C LYS A 40 7.21 -14.84 -12.84
N PRO A 41 8.55 -14.74 -12.96
CA PRO A 41 9.18 -13.69 -13.75
C PRO A 41 8.65 -13.56 -15.19
N TYR A 42 8.32 -14.69 -15.82
CA TYR A 42 7.78 -14.75 -17.17
C TYR A 42 6.28 -14.41 -17.29
N GLU A 43 5.50 -14.44 -16.20
CA GLU A 43 4.09 -14.03 -16.21
C GLU A 43 3.95 -12.50 -16.19
N ARG A 44 5.03 -11.76 -15.87
CA ARG A 44 5.04 -10.29 -15.92
C ARG A 44 4.94 -9.73 -17.34
N GLN A 45 5.26 -10.52 -18.36
CA GLN A 45 5.12 -10.10 -19.77
C GLN A 45 3.66 -9.78 -20.14
N ASN A 46 2.69 -10.34 -19.42
CA ASN A 46 1.27 -10.06 -19.62
C ASN A 46 0.90 -8.61 -19.28
N LEU A 47 1.74 -7.89 -18.55
CA LEU A 47 1.56 -6.46 -18.28
C LEU A 47 1.94 -5.58 -19.47
N ALA A 48 2.57 -6.16 -20.51
CA ALA A 48 2.89 -5.47 -21.76
C ALA A 48 1.72 -5.44 -22.75
N ASP A 49 0.62 -6.13 -22.43
CA ASP A 49 -0.55 -6.19 -23.32
C ASP A 49 -1.11 -4.77 -23.53
N PRO A 50 -1.33 -4.31 -24.77
CA PRO A 50 -1.91 -3.00 -25.04
C PRO A 50 -3.26 -2.76 -24.36
N ILE A 51 -4.02 -3.80 -24.00
CA ILE A 51 -5.25 -3.65 -23.20
C ILE A 51 -4.98 -3.17 -21.77
N MET A 52 -3.80 -3.46 -21.22
CA MET A 52 -3.36 -3.07 -19.88
C MET A 52 -2.64 -1.72 -19.89
N SER A 53 -2.56 -1.04 -21.04
CA SER A 53 -1.96 0.29 -21.13
C SER A 53 -2.86 1.32 -20.44
N PHE A 54 -2.28 2.12 -19.54
CA PHE A 54 -2.99 3.22 -18.88
C PHE A 54 -3.36 4.34 -19.86
N GLU A 55 -2.60 4.49 -20.93
CA GLU A 55 -2.82 5.52 -21.95
C GLU A 55 -2.90 4.90 -23.33
N ARG A 56 -3.81 5.43 -24.16
CA ARG A 56 -4.01 4.94 -25.52
C ARG A 56 -3.02 5.52 -26.52
N ASP A 57 -2.59 6.76 -26.31
CA ASP A 57 -1.60 7.47 -27.13
C ASP A 57 -0.38 7.90 -26.29
N GLN A 58 0.70 7.15 -26.46
CA GLN A 58 1.95 7.37 -25.73
C GLN A 58 2.64 8.68 -26.11
N VAL A 59 2.47 9.17 -27.34
CA VAL A 59 3.13 10.42 -27.80
C VAL A 59 2.52 11.62 -27.10
N SER A 60 1.18 11.68 -27.07
CA SER A 60 0.45 12.74 -26.40
C SER A 60 0.66 12.73 -24.88
N ALA A 61 0.70 11.56 -24.23
CA ALA A 61 1.00 11.48 -22.80
C ALA A 61 2.40 11.98 -22.45
N LYS A 62 3.45 11.57 -23.19
CA LYS A 62 4.82 12.05 -22.93
C LYS A 62 4.91 13.57 -22.99
N TYR A 63 4.20 14.20 -23.93
CA TYR A 63 4.12 15.66 -24.02
C TYR A 63 3.48 16.28 -22.76
N LEU A 64 2.31 15.77 -22.34
CA LEU A 64 1.63 16.28 -21.15
C LEU A 64 2.43 16.05 -19.86
N HIS A 65 3.07 14.88 -19.72
CA HIS A 65 3.98 14.59 -18.62
C HIS A 65 5.11 15.61 -18.52
N HIS A 66 5.75 15.95 -19.64
CA HIS A 66 6.80 16.98 -19.66
C HIS A 66 6.29 18.36 -19.20
N VAL A 67 5.04 18.70 -19.53
CA VAL A 67 4.39 19.93 -19.07
C VAL A 67 4.17 19.88 -17.55
N TYR A 68 3.62 18.79 -17.01
CA TYR A 68 3.40 18.63 -15.58
C TYR A 68 4.71 18.66 -14.78
N ASP A 69 5.73 17.92 -15.23
CA ASP A 69 7.08 17.93 -14.65
C ASP A 69 7.62 19.34 -14.44
N THR A 70 7.44 20.19 -15.44
CA THR A 70 7.95 21.56 -15.44
C THR A 70 7.10 22.47 -14.57
N ARG A 71 5.77 22.31 -14.59
CA ARG A 71 4.85 23.15 -13.81
C ARG A 71 4.84 22.81 -12.33
N GLU A 72 5.01 21.55 -12.00
CA GLU A 72 4.91 21.02 -10.64
C GLU A 72 6.27 20.79 -10.00
N ALA A 73 7.36 21.01 -10.75
CA ALA A 73 8.73 20.72 -10.33
C ALA A 73 8.89 19.26 -9.83
N ALA A 74 8.13 18.33 -10.41
CA ALA A 74 7.97 16.96 -9.95
C ALA A 74 8.59 15.93 -10.89
N ARG A 75 9.77 16.22 -11.46
CA ARG A 75 10.46 15.30 -12.38
C ARG A 75 10.68 13.93 -11.73
N GLY A 76 10.24 12.88 -12.41
CA GLY A 76 10.35 11.50 -11.93
C GLY A 76 9.31 11.11 -10.88
N ALA A 77 8.28 11.93 -10.66
CA ALA A 77 7.11 11.55 -9.85
C ALA A 77 6.12 10.65 -10.60
N GLU A 78 6.29 10.50 -11.91
CA GLU A 78 5.60 9.49 -12.70
C GLU A 78 6.00 8.09 -12.21
N GLY A 79 5.00 7.27 -11.87
CA GLY A 79 5.20 6.00 -11.17
C GLY A 79 6.13 5.02 -11.90
N ALA A 80 6.56 3.98 -11.19
CA ALA A 80 7.37 2.92 -11.78
C ALA A 80 6.63 2.29 -12.97
N GLY A 81 7.23 2.37 -14.16
CA GLY A 81 6.62 2.02 -15.44
C GLY A 81 5.93 0.65 -15.43
N GLY A 82 4.77 0.59 -16.09
CA GLY A 82 4.11 -0.67 -16.43
C GLY A 82 5.05 -1.61 -17.19
N GLY A 83 4.72 -2.89 -17.23
CA GLY A 83 5.56 -3.94 -17.82
C GLY A 83 5.58 -3.91 -19.34
N GLY A 84 6.05 -2.84 -19.96
CA GLY A 84 6.40 -2.78 -21.39
C GLY A 84 7.90 -3.02 -21.61
N CYS A 85 8.35 -2.98 -22.87
CA CYS A 85 9.76 -3.16 -23.26
C CYS A 85 10.72 -2.06 -22.76
N GLY A 86 10.27 -1.16 -21.88
CA GLY A 86 11.12 -0.15 -21.24
C GLY A 86 11.67 0.92 -22.19
N CYS A 87 11.18 1.00 -23.42
CA CYS A 87 11.56 2.07 -24.35
C CYS A 87 10.81 3.36 -23.98
N ASN A 88 11.30 4.06 -22.95
CA ASN A 88 11.13 5.51 -22.89
C ASN A 88 12.04 6.14 -23.94
#